data_AF-A0A2H9QEI3-F1
#
_entry.id   AF-A0A2H9QEI3-F1
#
_cell.length_a   1.000
_cell.length_b   1.000
_cell.length_c   1.000
_cell.angle_alpha   90.00
_cell.angle_beta   90.00
_cell.angle_gamma   90.00
#
_symmetry.space_group_name_H-M   'P 1'
#
loop_
_entity.id
_entity.type
_entity.pdbx_description
1 polymer ?
#
loop_
_entity_poly.entity_id
_entity_poly.type
_entity_poly.pdbx_seq_one_letter_code
_entity_poly.pdbx_strand_id
1 'polypeptide(L)'
;MNENKFDELLREDFNLDFDFDETKFNSFLARAGLPLDSVKEQVLYELSLGKLFNNKFVVNTAGVLFFALFPQQFVSQSFVCCVRYQGNSMASIIDRKDLAGDLVFLVDESEAFVKRHTRLAYKFDGFKRIDIEEYPYDAVKEAVINAVCHRDYFSQNNVFVNVFDDRIEVISPGSIPNNLTLKEVYGTSNPRNYKIVELFKRIHFIEKLGSGLKRMDELMLLHGLKKPVYEINTAFFKVFF
;
A
#
# COMPACT_ATOMS: atom_id res chain seq x y z
N MET A 1 2.63 28.59 -3.62
CA MET A 1 2.75 28.12 -2.23
C MET A 1 3.27 26.70 -2.29
N ASN A 2 4.37 26.38 -1.61
CA ASN A 2 4.73 24.97 -1.42
C ASN A 2 3.64 24.35 -0.55
N GLU A 3 2.69 23.64 -1.15
CA GLU A 3 1.87 22.71 -0.40
C GLU A 3 2.82 21.66 0.18
N ASN A 4 3.05 21.71 1.49
CA ASN A 4 3.83 20.67 2.15
C ASN A 4 3.12 19.33 1.91
N LYS A 5 3.78 18.42 1.19
CA LYS A 5 3.25 17.07 0.96
C LYS A 5 3.14 16.35 2.30
N PHE A 6 2.04 15.63 2.48
CA PHE A 6 1.71 14.98 3.76
C PHE A 6 2.85 14.10 4.29
N ASP A 7 3.47 13.34 3.41
CA ASP A 7 4.53 12.38 3.71
C ASP A 7 5.88 13.02 4.06
N GLU A 8 6.05 14.31 3.75
CA GLU A 8 7.23 15.11 4.08
C GLU A 8 7.07 15.93 5.37
N LEU A 9 5.88 15.97 5.96
CA LEU A 9 5.62 16.69 7.21
C LEU A 9 6.47 16.14 8.35
N LEU A 10 7.20 17.00 9.05
CA LEU A 10 8.00 16.62 10.22
C LEU A 10 7.10 16.26 11.41
N ARG A 11 7.50 15.22 12.14
CA ARG A 11 6.79 14.69 13.30
C ARG A 11 7.61 14.93 14.57
N GLU A 12 7.52 16.16 15.07
CA GLU A 12 8.21 16.56 16.33
C GLU A 12 7.69 15.79 17.55
N ASP A 13 6.45 15.31 17.45
CA ASP A 13 5.77 14.44 18.40
C ASP A 13 6.26 12.99 18.38
N PHE A 14 7.00 12.56 17.35
CA PHE A 14 7.60 11.23 17.26
C PHE A 14 8.97 11.20 17.95
N ASN A 15 9.16 10.25 18.86
CA ASN A 15 10.42 10.03 19.56
C ASN A 15 11.16 8.80 19.02
N LEU A 16 12.32 9.01 18.41
CA LEU A 16 13.10 7.95 17.76
C LEU A 16 13.57 6.84 18.72
N ASP A 17 13.71 7.14 20.02
CA ASP A 17 14.18 6.16 21.02
C ASP A 17 13.05 5.26 21.53
N PHE A 18 11.81 5.75 21.53
CA PHE A 18 10.67 5.06 22.15
C PHE A 18 9.61 4.59 21.16
N ASP A 19 9.40 5.32 20.07
CA ASP A 19 8.32 5.07 19.12
C ASP A 19 8.78 4.30 17.89
N PHE A 20 10.09 4.14 17.70
CA PHE A 20 10.69 3.49 16.54
C PHE A 20 10.79 1.97 16.72
N ASP A 21 10.47 1.22 15.68
CA ASP A 21 10.55 -0.23 15.64
C ASP A 21 11.80 -0.68 14.86
N GLU A 22 12.82 -1.11 15.59
CA GLU A 22 14.07 -1.62 15.03
C GLU A 22 13.87 -2.87 14.17
N THR A 23 12.87 -3.69 14.49
CA THR A 23 12.59 -4.92 13.74
C THR A 23 12.07 -4.59 12.35
N LYS A 24 11.15 -3.62 12.25
CA LYS A 24 10.64 -3.11 10.97
C LYS A 24 11.75 -2.46 10.14
N PHE A 25 12.59 -1.66 10.79
CA PHE A 25 13.72 -1.02 10.13
C PHE A 25 14.73 -2.03 9.59
N ASN A 26 15.14 -3.02 10.39
CA ASN A 26 16.04 -4.08 9.95
C ASN A 26 15.46 -4.93 8.82
N SER A 27 14.16 -5.24 8.87
CA SER A 27 13.44 -5.91 7.77
C SER A 27 13.48 -5.09 6.49
N PHE A 28 13.27 -3.77 6.59
CA PHE A 28 13.40 -2.85 5.46
C PHE A 28 14.83 -2.83 4.90
N LEU A 29 15.85 -2.73 5.75
CA LEU A 29 17.26 -2.75 5.33
C LEU A 29 17.58 -4.05 4.57
N ALA A 30 17.15 -5.20 5.09
CA ALA A 30 17.33 -6.50 4.45
C ALA A 30 16.65 -6.55 3.07
N ARG A 31 15.38 -6.11 2.97
CA ARG A 31 14.65 -6.06 1.69
C ARG A 31 15.25 -5.06 0.70
N ALA A 32 15.86 -3.98 1.20
CA ALA A 32 16.52 -2.95 0.40
C ALA A 32 17.96 -3.31 -0.01
N GLY A 33 18.52 -4.41 0.52
CA GLY A 33 19.93 -4.76 0.32
C GLY A 33 20.89 -3.77 0.98
N LEU A 34 20.51 -3.19 2.11
CA LEU A 34 21.35 -2.28 2.91
C LEU A 34 22.00 -3.04 4.09
N PRO A 35 23.19 -2.64 4.56
CA PRO A 35 23.84 -3.25 5.72
C PRO A 35 22.99 -3.14 6.99
N LEU A 36 22.84 -4.22 7.75
CA LEU A 36 22.04 -4.25 8.98
C LEU A 36 22.69 -3.53 10.16
N ASP A 37 24.00 -3.29 10.10
CA ASP A 37 24.79 -2.52 11.06
C ASP A 37 24.86 -1.01 10.72
N SER A 38 24.05 -0.55 9.76
CA SER A 38 23.99 0.85 9.38
C SER A 38 23.49 1.72 10.54
N VAL A 39 24.06 2.93 10.66
CA VAL A 39 23.61 3.92 11.64
C VAL A 39 22.21 4.42 11.25
N LYS A 40 21.22 4.19 12.12
CA LYS A 40 19.80 4.48 11.88
C LYS A 40 19.56 5.91 11.38
N GLU A 41 20.07 6.91 12.09
CA GLU A 41 19.90 8.33 11.76
C GLU A 41 20.52 8.67 10.41
N GLN A 42 21.66 8.05 10.08
CA GLN A 42 22.31 8.25 8.79
C GLN A 42 21.44 7.71 7.65
N VAL A 43 20.93 6.49 7.78
CA VAL A 43 20.04 5.90 6.77
C VAL A 43 18.76 6.71 6.62
N LEU A 44 18.14 7.11 7.73
CA LEU A 44 16.93 7.95 7.70
C LEU A 44 17.21 9.31 7.04
N TYR A 45 18.39 9.90 7.25
CA TYR A 45 18.81 11.12 6.58
C TYR A 45 19.03 10.91 5.07
N GLU A 46 19.74 9.86 4.68
CA GLU A 46 20.03 9.52 3.27
C GLU A 46 18.75 9.21 2.47
N LEU A 47 17.75 8.57 3.10
CA LEU A 47 16.42 8.35 2.53
C LEU A 47 15.52 9.59 2.56
N SER A 48 16.03 10.72 3.07
CA SER A 48 15.27 11.96 3.30
C SER A 48 14.01 11.76 4.17
N LEU A 49 14.10 10.86 5.13
CA LEU A 49 13.05 10.58 6.12
C LEU A 49 13.26 11.31 7.43
N GLY A 50 14.47 11.79 7.70
CA GLY A 50 14.77 12.54 8.91
C GLY A 50 15.85 13.59 8.70
N LYS A 51 15.87 14.58 9.58
CA LYS A 51 16.89 15.64 9.59
C LYS A 51 17.04 16.21 10.99
N LEU A 52 18.15 16.91 11.22
CA LEU A 52 18.31 17.75 12.40
C LEU A 52 17.40 18.98 12.29
N PHE A 53 16.57 19.18 13.31
CA PHE A 53 15.69 20.33 13.46
C PHE A 53 15.66 20.71 14.96
N ASN A 54 15.92 21.99 15.28
CA ASN A 54 16.02 22.46 16.67
C ASN A 54 16.95 21.60 17.56
N ASN A 55 18.12 21.21 17.03
CA ASN A 55 19.10 20.33 17.69
C ASN A 55 18.60 18.92 18.05
N LYS A 56 17.46 18.48 17.50
CA LYS A 56 16.92 17.12 17.63
C LYS A 56 16.84 16.47 16.25
N PHE A 57 17.12 15.17 16.16
CA PHE A 57 16.82 14.42 14.94
C PHE A 57 15.31 14.15 14.88
N VAL A 58 14.65 14.64 13.82
CA VAL A 58 13.20 14.53 13.64
C VAL A 58 12.91 13.81 12.34
N VAL A 59 11.98 12.85 12.38
CA VAL A 59 11.52 12.11 11.19
C VAL A 59 10.26 12.74 10.59
N ASN A 60 10.02 12.48 9.32
CA ASN A 60 8.80 12.87 8.64
C ASN A 60 7.72 11.77 8.72
N THR A 61 6.52 12.09 8.25
CA THR A 61 5.38 11.18 8.28
C THR A 61 5.64 9.89 7.51
N ALA A 62 6.37 9.90 6.39
CA ALA A 62 6.76 8.66 5.70
C ALA A 62 7.60 7.75 6.59
N GLY A 63 8.58 8.30 7.32
CA GLY A 63 9.39 7.53 8.28
C GLY A 63 8.52 6.91 9.38
N VAL A 64 7.58 7.69 9.93
CA VAL A 64 6.62 7.18 10.93
C VAL A 64 5.76 6.05 10.37
N LEU A 65 5.23 6.20 9.16
CA LEU A 65 4.35 5.21 8.52
C LEU A 65 5.03 3.88 8.19
N PHE A 66 6.36 3.85 8.08
CA PHE A 66 7.12 2.63 7.83
C PHE A 66 7.76 2.04 9.09
N PHE A 67 8.15 2.88 10.05
CA PHE A 67 9.07 2.46 11.12
C PHE A 67 8.57 2.75 12.53
N ALA A 68 7.38 3.33 12.72
CA ALA A 68 6.82 3.44 14.06
C ALA A 68 6.34 2.06 14.58
N LEU A 69 6.45 1.84 15.89
CA LEU A 69 5.80 0.73 16.58
C LEU A 69 4.28 0.76 16.34
N PHE A 70 3.68 1.95 16.53
CA PHE A 70 2.25 2.20 16.34
C PHE A 70 2.00 3.45 15.47
N PRO A 71 2.10 3.36 14.12
CA PRO A 71 1.95 4.51 13.23
C PRO A 71 0.64 5.28 13.41
N GLN A 72 -0.43 4.58 13.80
CA GLN A 72 -1.77 5.15 13.97
C GLN A 72 -1.89 6.09 15.18
N GLN A 73 -0.95 6.07 16.14
CA GLN A 73 -0.89 7.10 17.18
C GLN A 73 -0.53 8.47 16.60
N PHE A 74 0.22 8.46 15.50
CA PHE A 74 0.70 9.64 14.81
C PHE A 74 -0.19 9.98 13.60
N VAL A 75 -0.72 8.97 12.91
CA VAL A 75 -1.57 9.11 11.72
C VAL A 75 -2.83 8.26 11.92
N SER A 76 -3.80 8.81 12.65
CA SER A 76 -5.02 8.12 13.12
C SER A 76 -5.94 7.58 12.01
N GLN A 77 -5.71 7.96 10.77
CA GLN A 77 -6.48 7.58 9.60
C GLN A 77 -5.76 6.54 8.72
N SER A 78 -4.54 6.12 9.08
CA SER A 78 -3.74 5.19 8.28
C SER A 78 -4.15 3.73 8.52
N PHE A 79 -5.33 3.35 8.05
CA PHE A 79 -5.86 1.99 8.14
C PHE A 79 -6.21 1.42 6.76
N VAL A 80 -6.13 0.09 6.65
CA VAL A 80 -6.78 -0.66 5.57
C VAL A 80 -7.88 -1.53 6.18
N CYS A 81 -9.12 -1.33 5.73
CA CYS A 81 -10.27 -2.10 6.15
C CYS A 81 -10.53 -3.21 5.13
N CYS A 82 -10.27 -4.45 5.51
CA CYS A 82 -10.58 -5.62 4.70
C CYS A 82 -11.94 -6.19 5.11
N VAL A 83 -12.83 -6.40 4.15
CA VAL A 83 -14.18 -6.92 4.43
C VAL A 83 -14.54 -8.02 3.44
N ARG A 84 -15.01 -9.16 3.94
CA ARG A 84 -15.61 -10.22 3.14
C ARG A 84 -17.12 -10.15 3.28
N TYR A 85 -17.82 -10.00 2.17
CA TYR A 85 -19.28 -9.97 2.10
C TYR A 85 -19.84 -11.25 1.50
N GLN A 86 -20.85 -11.87 2.11
CA GLN A 86 -21.58 -12.98 1.47
C GLN A 86 -22.42 -12.46 0.29
N GLY A 87 -22.30 -13.11 -0.87
CA GLY A 87 -22.94 -12.65 -2.11
C GLY A 87 -22.21 -11.48 -2.76
N ASN A 88 -22.95 -10.72 -3.58
CA ASN A 88 -22.40 -9.67 -4.45
C ASN A 88 -22.76 -8.24 -3.98
N SER A 89 -23.37 -8.11 -2.80
CA SER A 89 -23.80 -6.84 -2.21
C SER A 89 -23.17 -6.65 -0.82
N MET A 90 -23.19 -5.41 -0.32
CA MET A 90 -22.63 -5.08 0.99
C MET A 90 -23.59 -5.42 2.16
N ALA A 91 -24.55 -6.33 1.96
CA ALA A 91 -25.63 -6.59 2.89
C ALA A 91 -25.24 -7.50 4.07
N SER A 92 -24.34 -8.46 3.86
CA SER A 92 -23.97 -9.46 4.87
C SER A 92 -22.45 -9.57 4.96
N ILE A 93 -21.87 -9.15 6.09
CA ILE A 93 -20.43 -9.26 6.37
C ILE A 93 -20.17 -10.62 7.04
N ILE A 94 -19.22 -11.38 6.51
CA ILE A 94 -18.81 -12.68 7.09
C ILE A 94 -17.42 -12.67 7.70
N ASP A 95 -16.53 -11.75 7.27
CA ASP A 95 -15.28 -11.44 7.98
C ASP A 95 -14.95 -9.96 7.77
N ARG A 96 -14.32 -9.35 8.77
CA ARG A 96 -13.81 -7.98 8.71
C ARG A 96 -12.52 -7.86 9.53
N LYS A 97 -11.52 -7.23 8.93
CA LYS A 97 -10.27 -6.86 9.61
C LYS A 97 -9.94 -5.40 9.36
N ASP A 98 -9.94 -4.61 10.43
CA ASP A 98 -9.41 -3.25 10.42
C ASP A 98 -7.90 -3.33 10.70
N LEU A 99 -7.10 -3.35 9.64
CA LEU A 99 -5.64 -3.52 9.73
C LEU A 99 -5.00 -2.21 10.20
N ALA A 100 -4.18 -2.32 11.24
CA ALA A 100 -3.38 -1.25 11.83
C ALA A 100 -1.93 -1.70 11.95
N GLY A 101 -1.00 -0.88 11.44
CA GLY A 101 0.42 -1.17 11.41
C GLY A 101 1.15 -0.26 10.42
N ASP A 102 2.40 -0.59 10.11
CA ASP A 102 3.17 0.10 9.08
C ASP A 102 2.66 -0.25 7.68
N LEU A 103 3.01 0.58 6.68
CA LEU A 103 2.47 0.41 5.33
C LEU A 103 2.86 -0.91 4.66
N VAL A 104 4.00 -1.51 5.03
CA VAL A 104 4.40 -2.83 4.50
C VAL A 104 3.47 -3.90 5.07
N PHE A 105 3.25 -3.88 6.39
CA PHE A 105 2.28 -4.76 7.06
C PHE A 105 0.88 -4.61 6.46
N LEU A 106 0.39 -3.39 6.24
CA LEU A 106 -0.94 -3.16 5.67
C LEU A 106 -1.09 -3.79 4.27
N VAL A 107 -0.06 -3.69 3.42
CA VAL A 107 -0.07 -4.31 2.09
C VAL A 107 -0.05 -5.84 2.20
N ASP A 108 0.90 -6.39 2.95
CA ASP A 108 1.11 -7.84 3.05
C ASP A 108 -0.12 -8.54 3.70
N GLU A 109 -0.71 -7.96 4.76
CA GLU A 109 -1.92 -8.53 5.38
C GLU A 109 -3.19 -8.36 4.55
N SER A 110 -3.28 -7.32 3.73
CA SER A 110 -4.41 -7.17 2.78
C SER A 110 -4.37 -8.27 1.73
N GLU A 111 -3.19 -8.56 1.18
CA GLU A 111 -2.99 -9.68 0.25
C GLU A 111 -3.33 -11.02 0.92
N ALA A 112 -2.85 -11.24 2.16
CA ALA A 112 -3.17 -12.44 2.93
C ALA A 112 -4.67 -12.56 3.24
N PHE A 113 -5.37 -11.44 3.47
CA PHE A 113 -6.82 -11.43 3.64
C PHE A 113 -7.53 -11.89 2.36
N VAL A 114 -7.14 -11.35 1.20
CA VAL A 114 -7.72 -11.73 -0.09
C VAL A 114 -7.50 -13.22 -0.34
N LYS A 115 -6.26 -13.70 -0.20
CA LYS A 115 -5.88 -15.12 -0.34
C LYS A 115 -6.74 -16.08 0.50
N ARG A 116 -7.12 -15.67 1.71
CA ARG A 116 -7.96 -16.47 2.62
C ARG A 116 -9.44 -16.54 2.19
N HIS A 117 -9.90 -15.58 1.39
CA HIS A 117 -11.31 -15.40 1.07
C HIS A 117 -11.64 -15.61 -0.42
N THR A 118 -10.65 -15.94 -1.23
CA THR A 118 -10.77 -16.36 -2.63
C THR A 118 -10.53 -17.87 -2.76
N ARG A 119 -11.00 -18.44 -3.86
CA ARG A 119 -10.90 -19.87 -4.14
C ARG A 119 -9.46 -20.23 -4.52
N LEU A 120 -9.03 -21.41 -4.09
CA LEU A 120 -7.78 -22.04 -4.50
C LEU A 120 -8.11 -23.41 -5.08
N ALA A 121 -8.05 -23.53 -6.41
CA ALA A 121 -8.14 -24.81 -7.07
C ALA A 121 -6.76 -25.47 -7.15
N TYR A 122 -6.71 -26.73 -7.54
CA TYR A 122 -5.45 -27.39 -7.86
C TYR A 122 -5.64 -28.40 -8.98
N LYS A 123 -4.56 -28.67 -9.71
CA LYS A 123 -4.46 -29.77 -10.67
C LYS A 123 -3.16 -30.54 -10.46
N PHE A 124 -3.09 -31.78 -10.94
CA PHE A 124 -1.84 -32.52 -11.00
C PHE A 124 -1.24 -32.42 -12.41
N ASP A 125 0.05 -32.10 -12.48
CA ASP A 125 0.88 -32.22 -13.67
C ASP A 125 1.92 -33.30 -13.40
N GLY A 126 1.66 -34.50 -13.94
CA GLY A 126 2.32 -35.73 -13.49
C GLY A 126 2.09 -35.98 -12.00
N PHE A 127 3.18 -36.03 -11.22
CA PHE A 127 3.14 -36.20 -9.76
C PHE A 127 3.17 -34.88 -8.99
N LYS A 128 3.22 -33.73 -9.67
CA LYS A 128 3.32 -32.42 -9.04
C LYS A 128 1.93 -31.79 -8.94
N ARG A 129 1.52 -31.43 -7.71
CA ARG A 129 0.36 -30.56 -7.49
C ARG A 129 0.71 -29.14 -7.91
N ILE A 130 -0.14 -28.53 -8.72
CA ILE A 130 -0.07 -27.13 -9.13
C ILE A 130 -1.34 -26.47 -8.63
N ASP A 131 -1.20 -25.52 -7.71
CA ASP A 131 -2.31 -24.69 -7.26
C ASP A 131 -2.67 -23.66 -8.34
N ILE A 132 -3.97 -23.37 -8.44
CA ILE A 132 -4.55 -22.41 -9.38
C ILE A 132 -5.35 -21.42 -8.56
N GLU A 133 -4.80 -20.23 -8.41
CA GLU A 133 -5.42 -19.12 -7.68
C GLU A 133 -6.61 -18.56 -8.46
N GLU A 134 -7.65 -18.10 -7.77
CA GLU A 134 -8.80 -17.47 -8.43
C GLU A 134 -8.44 -16.13 -9.07
N TYR A 135 -7.53 -15.37 -8.45
CA TYR A 135 -7.02 -14.09 -8.94
C TYR A 135 -5.50 -14.08 -8.87
N PRO A 136 -4.80 -13.36 -9.76
CA PRO A 136 -3.37 -13.12 -9.61
C PRO A 136 -3.16 -12.16 -8.44
N TYR A 137 -2.75 -12.68 -7.28
CA TYR A 137 -2.66 -11.87 -6.05
C TYR A 137 -1.66 -10.71 -6.15
N ASP A 138 -0.65 -10.82 -7.02
CA ASP A 138 0.27 -9.72 -7.33
C ASP A 138 -0.45 -8.51 -7.93
N ALA A 139 -1.52 -8.71 -8.72
CA ALA A 139 -2.30 -7.61 -9.28
C ALA A 139 -3.12 -6.91 -8.18
N VAL A 140 -3.68 -7.69 -7.25
CA VAL A 140 -4.42 -7.14 -6.11
C VAL A 140 -3.46 -6.41 -5.15
N LYS A 141 -2.28 -6.98 -4.89
CA LYS A 141 -1.20 -6.35 -4.11
C LYS A 141 -0.79 -5.01 -4.71
N GLU A 142 -0.60 -4.94 -6.02
CA GLU A 142 -0.31 -3.70 -6.75
C GLU A 142 -1.43 -2.65 -6.59
N ALA A 143 -2.71 -3.04 -6.61
CA ALA A 143 -3.81 -2.12 -6.30
C ALA A 143 -3.77 -1.59 -4.87
N VAL A 144 -3.43 -2.43 -3.88
CA VAL A 144 -3.31 -2.00 -2.48
C VAL A 144 -2.11 -1.07 -2.29
N ILE A 145 -0.97 -1.37 -2.92
CA ILE A 145 0.21 -0.48 -2.93
C ILE A 145 -0.16 0.87 -3.53
N ASN A 146 -0.85 0.89 -4.68
CA ASN A 146 -1.32 2.12 -5.29
C ASN A 146 -2.30 2.86 -4.38
N ALA A 147 -3.20 2.13 -3.70
CA ALA A 147 -4.15 2.71 -2.78
C ALA A 147 -3.47 3.43 -1.61
N VAL A 148 -2.44 2.86 -0.99
CA VAL A 148 -1.71 3.49 0.13
C VAL A 148 -0.72 4.57 -0.32
N CYS A 149 -0.12 4.44 -1.51
CA CYS A 149 0.81 5.42 -2.07
C CYS A 149 0.10 6.69 -2.54
N HIS A 150 -1.07 6.52 -3.15
CA HIS A 150 -1.85 7.64 -3.70
C HIS A 150 -2.94 8.13 -2.75
N ARG A 151 -3.10 7.53 -1.57
CA ARG A 151 -4.09 7.92 -0.57
C ARG A 151 -4.03 9.42 -0.26
N ASP A 152 -5.19 10.08 -0.22
CA ASP A 152 -5.32 11.36 0.45
C ASP A 152 -5.27 11.16 1.97
N TYR A 153 -4.09 11.38 2.55
CA TYR A 153 -3.92 11.20 3.98
C TYR A 153 -4.55 12.31 4.82
N PHE A 154 -5.01 13.42 4.26
CA PHE A 154 -5.81 14.39 5.04
C PHE A 154 -7.27 13.94 5.21
N SER A 155 -7.73 12.99 4.39
CA SER A 155 -9.04 12.36 4.54
C SER A 155 -9.08 11.39 5.72
N GLN A 156 -10.20 11.39 6.43
CA GLN A 156 -10.49 10.42 7.50
C GLN A 156 -11.03 9.07 6.98
N ASN A 157 -11.26 8.95 5.68
CA ASN A 157 -11.73 7.70 5.08
C ASN A 157 -10.60 6.68 4.97
N ASN A 158 -10.90 5.40 5.20
CA ASN A 158 -9.91 4.33 5.09
C ASN A 158 -9.72 3.87 3.66
N VAL A 159 -8.62 3.16 3.40
CA VAL A 159 -8.54 2.28 2.24
C VAL A 159 -9.41 1.05 2.53
N PHE A 160 -10.20 0.60 1.55
CA PHE A 160 -11.00 -0.61 1.69
C PHE A 160 -10.52 -1.69 0.72
N VAL A 161 -10.48 -2.93 1.18
CA VAL A 161 -10.29 -4.13 0.36
C VAL A 161 -11.49 -5.03 0.59
N ASN A 162 -12.47 -4.96 -0.30
CA ASN A 162 -13.71 -5.72 -0.21
C ASN A 162 -13.63 -6.95 -1.08
N VAL A 163 -13.99 -8.11 -0.53
CA VAL A 163 -14.09 -9.37 -1.26
C VAL A 163 -15.56 -9.79 -1.30
N PHE A 164 -16.07 -10.03 -2.49
CA PHE A 164 -17.43 -10.54 -2.76
C PHE A 164 -17.33 -11.95 -3.37
N ASP A 165 -18.47 -12.59 -3.62
CA ASP A 165 -18.47 -13.91 -4.28
C ASP A 165 -18.06 -13.84 -5.76
N ASP A 166 -18.15 -12.66 -6.39
CA ASP A 166 -17.93 -12.44 -7.83
C ASP A 166 -16.80 -11.48 -8.17
N ARG A 167 -16.24 -10.74 -7.20
CA ARG A 167 -15.22 -9.70 -7.44
C ARG A 167 -14.44 -9.31 -6.19
N ILE A 168 -13.33 -8.62 -6.42
CA ILE A 168 -12.60 -7.87 -5.38
C ILE A 168 -12.68 -6.38 -5.70
N GLU A 169 -12.87 -5.54 -4.69
CA GLU A 169 -12.81 -4.08 -4.82
C GLU A 169 -11.71 -3.51 -3.92
N VAL A 170 -10.81 -2.70 -4.49
CA VAL A 170 -9.83 -1.91 -3.72
C VAL A 170 -10.19 -0.43 -3.86
N ILE A 171 -10.47 0.24 -2.75
CA ILE A 171 -10.94 1.63 -2.70
C ILE A 171 -9.91 2.48 -1.95
N SER A 172 -9.42 3.53 -2.60
CA SER A 172 -8.56 4.54 -1.96
C SER A 172 -9.27 5.89 -1.88
N PRO A 173 -9.18 6.60 -0.74
CA PRO A 173 -9.69 7.95 -0.63
C PRO A 173 -8.84 8.95 -1.43
N GLY A 174 -9.53 9.91 -2.03
CA GLY A 174 -8.97 10.90 -2.94
C GLY A 174 -9.06 10.48 -4.41
N SER A 175 -9.12 11.48 -5.29
CA SER A 175 -9.14 11.28 -6.74
C SER A 175 -7.74 11.27 -7.35
N ILE A 176 -7.69 11.09 -8.68
CA ILE A 176 -6.49 11.30 -9.49
C ILE A 176 -6.00 12.75 -9.29
N PRO A 177 -4.69 12.96 -9.02
CA PRO A 177 -4.13 14.30 -8.87
C PRO A 177 -4.37 15.18 -10.11
N ASN A 178 -4.55 16.48 -9.89
CA ASN A 178 -4.57 17.51 -10.95
C ASN A 178 -5.64 17.32 -12.04
N ASN A 179 -6.76 16.64 -11.74
CA ASN A 179 -7.83 16.34 -12.69
C ASN A 179 -7.37 15.57 -13.95
N LEU A 180 -6.27 14.81 -13.86
CA LEU A 180 -5.84 13.94 -14.95
C LEU A 180 -6.89 12.83 -15.18
N THR A 181 -7.05 12.44 -16.43
CA THR A 181 -7.87 11.30 -16.82
C THR A 181 -7.14 9.99 -16.53
N LEU A 182 -7.90 8.89 -16.43
CA LEU A 182 -7.32 7.55 -16.31
C LEU A 182 -6.30 7.26 -17.43
N LYS A 183 -6.60 7.69 -18.66
CA LYS A 183 -5.70 7.52 -19.82
C LYS A 183 -4.36 8.24 -19.65
N GLU A 184 -4.34 9.37 -18.96
CA GLU A 184 -3.13 10.17 -18.75
C GLU A 184 -2.24 9.62 -17.64
N VAL A 185 -2.81 8.91 -16.65
CA VAL A 185 -2.03 8.23 -15.61
C VAL A 185 -1.52 6.85 -16.03
N TYR A 186 -2.00 6.30 -17.16
CA TYR A 186 -1.34 5.16 -17.79
C TYR A 186 0.02 5.60 -18.34
N GLY A 187 1.11 5.14 -17.70
CA GLY A 187 2.48 5.45 -18.11
C GLY A 187 3.07 6.75 -17.53
N THR A 188 2.28 7.53 -16.80
CA THR A 188 2.74 8.75 -16.11
C THR A 188 2.47 8.62 -14.61
N SER A 189 3.46 8.93 -13.77
CA SER A 189 3.29 8.89 -12.31
C SER A 189 3.55 10.26 -11.71
N ASN A 190 2.53 10.82 -11.06
CA ASN A 190 2.66 11.95 -10.18
C ASN A 190 2.08 11.57 -8.80
N PRO A 191 2.85 10.85 -7.96
CA PRO A 191 2.33 10.35 -6.71
C PRO A 191 2.08 11.49 -5.72
N ARG A 192 0.95 11.39 -5.00
CA ARG A 192 0.58 12.32 -3.92
C ARG A 192 1.60 12.25 -2.78
N ASN A 193 2.09 11.05 -2.49
CA ASN A 193 3.07 10.77 -1.44
C ASN A 193 4.34 10.16 -2.05
N TYR A 194 5.25 11.03 -2.49
CA TYR A 194 6.47 10.60 -3.20
C TYR A 194 7.44 9.80 -2.32
N LYS A 195 7.59 10.16 -1.04
CA LYS A 195 8.47 9.46 -0.09
C LYS A 195 7.95 8.06 0.22
N ILE A 196 6.64 7.89 0.35
CA ILE A 196 6.02 6.56 0.51
C ILE A 196 6.35 5.67 -0.70
N VAL A 197 6.19 6.21 -1.91
CA VAL A 197 6.51 5.51 -3.16
C VAL A 197 8.00 5.16 -3.26
N GLU A 198 8.89 6.08 -2.88
CA GLU A 198 10.34 5.87 -2.88
C GLU A 198 10.74 4.72 -1.96
N LEU A 199 10.13 4.61 -0.78
CA LEU A 199 10.37 3.52 0.15
C LEU A 199 9.86 2.18 -0.38
N PHE A 200 8.65 2.12 -0.94
CA PHE A 200 8.17 0.88 -1.57
C PHE A 200 9.03 0.46 -2.76
N LYS A 201 9.54 1.41 -3.54
CA LYS A 201 10.50 1.12 -4.61
C LYS A 201 11.82 0.57 -4.05
N ARG A 202 12.31 1.12 -2.93
CA ARG A 202 13.56 0.69 -2.30
C ARG A 202 13.52 -0.78 -1.85
N ILE A 203 12.34 -1.28 -1.45
CA ILE A 203 12.10 -2.68 -1.07
C ILE A 203 11.51 -3.54 -2.19
N HIS A 204 11.56 -3.08 -3.45
CA HIS A 204 11.12 -3.81 -4.64
C HIS A 204 9.62 -4.15 -4.69
N PHE A 205 8.78 -3.45 -3.92
CA PHE A 205 7.32 -3.55 -4.06
C PHE A 205 6.81 -2.79 -5.28
N ILE A 206 7.55 -1.75 -5.70
CA ILE A 206 7.29 -1.01 -6.93
C ILE A 206 8.51 -1.14 -7.85
N GLU A 207 8.33 -1.69 -9.05
CA GLU A 207 9.42 -1.83 -10.02
C GLU A 207 9.68 -0.51 -10.76
N LYS A 208 8.63 0.07 -11.34
CA LYS A 208 8.72 1.28 -12.16
C LYS A 208 7.53 2.21 -11.92
N LEU A 209 7.82 3.49 -11.77
CA LEU A 209 6.78 4.51 -11.61
C LEU A 209 5.90 4.58 -12.86
N GLY A 210 4.59 4.56 -12.65
CA GLY A 210 3.60 4.71 -13.72
C GLY A 210 3.31 3.43 -14.51
N SER A 211 3.92 2.30 -14.14
CA SER A 211 3.61 1.00 -14.76
C SER A 211 2.55 0.19 -14.00
N GLY A 212 2.16 0.60 -12.80
CA GLY A 212 1.28 -0.20 -11.92
C GLY A 212 -0.03 -0.65 -12.58
N LEU A 213 -0.76 0.28 -13.19
CA LEU A 213 -2.01 -0.05 -13.90
C LEU A 213 -1.79 -1.02 -15.06
N LYS A 214 -0.72 -0.81 -15.85
CA LYS A 214 -0.36 -1.70 -16.97
C LYS A 214 0.03 -3.08 -16.47
N ARG A 215 0.76 -3.16 -15.35
CA ARG A 215 1.15 -4.42 -14.72
C ARG A 215 -0.08 -5.21 -14.25
N MET A 216 -1.04 -4.55 -13.60
CA MET A 216 -2.30 -5.20 -13.20
C MET A 216 -3.07 -5.73 -14.42
N ASP A 217 -3.19 -4.95 -15.49
CA ASP A 217 -3.79 -5.40 -16.75
C ASP A 217 -3.09 -6.65 -17.31
N GLU A 218 -1.75 -6.65 -17.33
CA GLU A 218 -0.95 -7.75 -17.86
C GLU A 218 -1.08 -9.01 -17.01
N LEU A 219 -1.01 -8.89 -15.68
CA LEU A 219 -1.17 -10.01 -14.75
C LEU A 219 -2.56 -10.66 -14.87
N MET A 220 -3.63 -9.86 -14.95
CA MET A 220 -4.99 -10.38 -15.12
C MET A 220 -5.15 -11.12 -16.46
N LEU A 221 -4.64 -10.55 -17.55
CA LEU A 221 -4.73 -11.17 -18.87
C LEU A 221 -3.92 -12.47 -18.96
N LEU A 222 -2.71 -12.50 -18.38
CA LEU A 222 -1.88 -13.72 -18.31
C LEU A 222 -2.55 -14.82 -17.46
N HIS A 223 -3.34 -14.42 -16.46
CA HIS A 223 -4.15 -15.32 -15.64
C HIS A 223 -5.44 -15.79 -16.33
N GLY A 224 -5.74 -15.28 -17.54
CA GLY A 224 -6.95 -15.61 -18.30
C GLY A 224 -8.20 -14.85 -17.86
N LEU A 225 -8.05 -13.81 -17.05
CA LEU A 225 -9.13 -12.94 -16.59
C LEU A 225 -9.23 -11.66 -17.45
N LYS A 226 -10.33 -10.93 -17.28
CA LYS A 226 -10.48 -9.60 -17.89
C LYS A 226 -9.59 -8.60 -17.15
N LYS A 227 -9.21 -7.51 -17.83
CA LYS A 227 -8.53 -6.39 -17.20
C LYS A 227 -9.35 -5.83 -16.01
N PRO A 228 -8.70 -5.28 -14.99
CA PRO A 228 -9.40 -4.57 -13.93
C PRO A 228 -10.25 -3.43 -14.49
N VAL A 229 -11.37 -3.15 -13.81
CA VAL A 229 -12.21 -1.99 -14.11
C VAL A 229 -11.91 -0.91 -13.08
N TYR A 230 -11.92 0.35 -13.51
CA TYR A 230 -11.59 1.50 -12.66
C TYR A 230 -12.80 2.43 -12.56
N GLU A 231 -13.17 2.82 -11.34
CA GLU A 231 -14.16 3.84 -11.07
C GLU A 231 -13.51 4.98 -10.31
N ILE A 232 -13.65 6.19 -10.84
CA ILE A 232 -12.98 7.39 -10.32
C ILE A 232 -14.03 8.47 -10.17
N ASN A 233 -14.06 9.10 -9.01
CA ASN A 233 -14.75 10.37 -8.84
C ASN A 233 -13.89 11.32 -8.00
N THR A 234 -14.45 12.45 -7.61
CA THR A 234 -13.73 13.47 -6.84
C THR A 234 -13.31 13.00 -5.43
N ALA A 235 -13.97 11.98 -4.89
CA ALA A 235 -13.77 11.50 -3.52
C ALA A 235 -12.94 10.21 -3.44
N PHE A 236 -12.94 9.36 -4.46
CA PHE A 236 -12.24 8.08 -4.42
C PHE A 236 -11.73 7.59 -5.78
N PHE A 237 -10.76 6.68 -5.70
CA PHE A 237 -10.29 5.83 -6.77
C PHE A 237 -10.57 4.36 -6.38
N LYS A 238 -11.33 3.65 -7.21
CA LYS A 238 -11.72 2.25 -6.98
C LYS A 238 -11.26 1.37 -8.14
N VAL A 239 -10.71 0.20 -7.80
CA VAL A 239 -10.32 -0.87 -8.73
C VAL A 239 -11.19 -2.10 -8.48
N PHE A 240 -11.74 -2.68 -9.55
CA PHE A 240 -12.48 -3.94 -9.53
C PHE A 240 -11.68 -5.02 -10.25
N PHE A 241 -11.58 -6.20 -9.62
CA PHE A 241 -10.98 -7.40 -10.20
C PHE A 241 -12.05 -8.45 -10.46
#